data_AF-F0GHB2-F1
#
_entry.id   AF-F0GHB2-F1
#
_cell.length_a   1.000
_cell.length_b   1.000
_cell.length_c   1.000
_cell.angle_alpha   90.00
_cell.angle_beta   90.00
_cell.angle_gamma   90.00
#
_symmetry.space_group_name_H-M   'P 1'
#
loop_
_entity.id
_entity.type
_entity.pdbx_description
1 polymer ?
#
loop_
_entity_poly.entity_id
_entity_poly.type
_entity_poly.pdbx_seq_one_letter_code
_entity_poly.pdbx_strand_id
1 'polypeptide(L)'
;MRRERMDVRSLVVVKDGRIVFERYGDGLSRDNNYELYSVTKTVTALLAGILDGEGKLGPSTRVAPLIAAARPDLAGELADKQDIELRHL
;
A
#
# COMPACT_ATOMS: atom_id res chain seq x y z
N MET A 1 -28.07 9.43 21.93
CA MET A 1 -26.98 8.49 21.59
C MET A 1 -26.96 8.29 20.08
N ARG A 2 -25.81 8.46 19.44
CA ARG A 2 -25.63 8.50 17.98
C ARG A 2 -26.22 7.23 17.34
N ARG A 3 -27.37 7.37 16.67
CA ARG A 3 -28.16 6.32 16.01
C ARG A 3 -27.70 6.07 14.56
N GLU A 4 -26.48 6.46 14.23
CA GLU A 4 -25.86 6.19 12.95
C GLU A 4 -24.89 5.03 13.14
N ARG A 5 -25.28 3.84 12.65
CA ARG A 5 -24.40 2.67 12.59
C ARG A 5 -23.21 3.03 11.70
N MET A 6 -22.09 3.41 12.31
CA MET A 6 -20.82 3.44 11.58
C MET A 6 -20.53 2.01 11.12
N ASP A 7 -20.27 1.81 9.82
CA ASP A 7 -19.91 0.52 9.23
C ASP A 7 -18.44 0.18 9.56
N VAL A 8 -18.13 0.07 10.85
CA VAL A 8 -16.82 -0.36 11.34
C VAL A 8 -16.82 -1.88 11.38
N ARG A 9 -16.15 -2.49 10.39
CA ARG A 9 -16.00 -3.95 10.31
C ARG A 9 -15.08 -4.49 11.41
N SER A 10 -14.00 -3.78 11.71
CA SER A 10 -13.06 -4.13 12.77
C SER A 10 -12.31 -2.90 13.29
N LEU A 11 -11.92 -2.95 14.57
CA LEU A 11 -11.04 -1.99 15.22
C LEU A 11 -10.12 -2.75 16.18
N VAL A 12 -8.81 -2.63 16.00
CA VAL A 12 -7.80 -3.21 16.89
C VAL A 12 -6.86 -2.09 17.35
N VAL A 13 -6.61 -2.02 18.66
CA VAL A 13 -5.66 -1.08 19.26
C VAL A 13 -4.52 -1.86 19.88
N VAL A 14 -3.30 -1.60 19.39
CA VAL A 14 -2.06 -2.18 19.89
C VAL A 14 -1.28 -1.10 20.63
N LYS A 15 -0.82 -1.41 21.83
CA LYS A 15 0.07 -0.57 22.63
C LYS A 15 1.16 -1.44 23.24
N ASP A 16 2.41 -1.00 23.12
CA ASP A 16 3.58 -1.69 23.68
C ASP A 16 3.65 -3.17 23.28
N GLY A 17 3.37 -3.45 21.99
CA GLY A 17 3.37 -4.80 21.42
C GLY A 17 2.21 -5.70 21.85
N ARG A 18 1.22 -5.18 22.59
CA ARG A 18 0.06 -5.94 23.07
C ARG A 18 -1.25 -5.36 22.56
N ILE A 19 -2.20 -6.23 22.22
CA ILE A 19 -3.57 -5.82 21.91
C ILE A 19 -4.23 -5.40 23.24
N VAL A 20 -4.63 -4.13 23.33
CA VAL A 20 -5.32 -3.59 24.53
C VAL A 20 -6.82 -3.42 24.30
N PHE A 21 -7.26 -3.51 23.05
CA PHE A 21 -8.67 -3.47 22.66
C PHE A 21 -8.85 -4.07 21.27
N GLU A 22 -9.90 -4.86 21.08
CA GLU A 22 -10.37 -5.27 19.75
C GLU A 22 -11.90 -5.35 19.72
N ARG A 23 -12.50 -5.00 18.57
CA ARG A 23 -13.93 -5.13 18.30
C ARG A 23 -14.15 -5.48 16.83
N TYR A 24 -15.08 -6.39 16.58
CA TYR A 24 -15.50 -6.81 15.25
C TYR A 24 -17.00 -6.56 15.08
N GLY A 25 -17.44 -6.31 13.85
CA GLY A 25 -18.86 -6.24 13.51
C GLY A 25 -19.57 -7.59 13.63
N ASP A 26 -20.90 -7.59 13.59
CA ASP A 26 -21.70 -8.81 13.75
C ASP A 26 -21.33 -9.87 12.68
N GLY A 27 -21.09 -11.11 13.13
CA GLY A 27 -20.69 -12.23 12.26
C GLY A 27 -19.23 -12.17 11.78
N LEU A 28 -18.43 -11.22 12.27
CA LEU A 28 -17.02 -11.06 11.95
C LEU A 28 -16.13 -11.46 13.13
N SER A 29 -14.90 -11.85 12.81
CA SER A 29 -13.87 -12.23 13.76
C SER A 29 -12.48 -11.84 13.28
N ARG A 30 -11.47 -12.08 14.11
CA ARG A 30 -10.06 -11.87 13.79
C ARG A 30 -9.53 -12.71 12.62
N ASP A 31 -10.20 -13.82 12.30
CA ASP A 31 -9.78 -14.77 11.26
C ASP A 31 -10.40 -14.47 9.89
N ASN A 32 -11.10 -13.33 9.77
CA ASN A 32 -11.63 -12.84 8.50
C ASN A 32 -10.65 -11.87 7.83
N ASN A 33 -10.48 -12.01 6.51
CA ASN A 33 -9.79 -11.02 5.69
C ASN A 33 -10.73 -9.88 5.30
N TYR A 34 -10.15 -8.69 5.10
CA TYR A 34 -10.88 -7.49 4.67
C TYR A 34 -10.15 -6.79 3.52
N GLU A 35 -10.93 -6.07 2.71
CA GLU A 35 -10.38 -5.17 1.71
C GLU A 35 -9.65 -4.02 2.41
N LEU A 36 -8.34 -3.94 2.18
CA LEU A 36 -7.47 -2.90 2.74
C LEU A 36 -7.52 -1.58 1.93
N TYR A 37 -8.11 -1.61 0.73
CA TYR A 37 -8.17 -0.48 -0.20
C TYR A 37 -6.81 0.22 -0.33
N SER A 38 -6.73 1.52 -0.03
CA SER A 38 -5.52 2.30 -0.15
C SER A 38 -4.49 2.04 0.96
N VAL A 39 -4.80 1.30 2.03
CA VAL A 39 -3.78 0.85 2.99
C VAL A 39 -2.72 0.00 2.28
N THR A 40 -3.10 -0.75 1.24
CA THR A 40 -2.17 -1.51 0.39
C THR A 40 -1.05 -0.66 -0.19
N LYS A 41 -1.28 0.64 -0.48
CA LYS A 41 -0.23 1.54 -1.00
C LYS A 41 0.92 1.72 -0.01
N THR A 42 0.63 1.71 1.29
CA THR A 42 1.67 1.82 2.33
C THR A 42 2.56 0.58 2.33
N VAL A 43 1.98 -0.61 2.12
CA VAL A 43 2.75 -1.85 2.01
C VAL A 43 3.63 -1.84 0.75
N THR A 44 3.10 -1.36 -0.38
CA THR A 44 3.89 -1.20 -1.62
C THR A 44 5.04 -0.18 -1.44
N ALA A 45 4.77 0.96 -0.81
CA ALA A 45 5.79 1.97 -0.52
C ALA A 45 6.88 1.45 0.44
N LEU A 46 6.49 0.65 1.44
CA LEU A 46 7.44 -0.02 2.33
C LEU A 46 8.38 -0.96 1.55
N LEU A 47 7.85 -1.75 0.61
CA LEU A 47 8.68 -2.60 -0.25
C LEU A 47 9.66 -1.78 -1.09
N ALA A 48 9.23 -0.65 -1.64
CA ALA A 48 10.11 0.27 -2.36
C ALA A 48 11.23 0.82 -1.45
N GLY A 49 10.91 1.17 -0.19
CA GLY A 49 11.89 1.61 0.80
C GLY A 49 12.89 0.51 1.20
N ILE A 50 12.46 -0.76 1.26
CA ILE A 50 13.38 -1.90 1.47
C ILE A 50 14.36 -2.00 0.30
N LEU A 51 13.88 -1.92 -0.94
CA LEU A 51 14.73 -1.97 -2.13
C LEU A 51 15.70 -0.79 -2.22
N ASP A 52 15.32 0.39 -1.71
CA ASP A 52 16.20 1.54 -1.55
C ASP A 52 17.32 1.28 -0.53
N GLY A 53 16.97 0.74 0.64
CA GLY A 53 17.96 0.29 1.63
C GLY A 53 18.92 -0.78 1.10
N GLU A 54 18.48 -1.59 0.14
CA GLU A 54 19.31 -2.59 -0.54
C GLU A 54 20.11 -2.03 -1.75
N GLY A 55 19.94 -0.76 -2.09
CA GLY A 55 20.59 -0.13 -3.26
C GLY A 55 20.10 -0.65 -4.62
N LYS A 56 18.95 -1.34 -4.66
CA LYS A 56 18.36 -1.92 -5.88
C LYS A 56 17.39 -0.98 -6.59
N LEU A 57 16.87 0.00 -5.86
CA LEU A 57 15.96 1.01 -6.33
C LEU A 57 16.31 2.31 -5.59
N GLY A 58 15.86 3.48 -6.06
CA GLY A 58 16.06 4.71 -5.32
C GLY A 58 15.00 5.76 -5.64
N PRO A 59 14.85 6.80 -4.78
CA PRO A 59 13.86 7.85 -5.00
C PRO A 59 14.03 8.58 -6.33
N SER A 60 15.26 8.64 -6.85
CA SER A 60 15.59 9.27 -8.13
C SER A 60 15.58 8.32 -9.33
N THR A 61 15.20 7.05 -9.13
CA THR A 61 15.14 6.09 -10.24
C THR A 61 13.99 6.45 -11.17
N ARG A 62 14.30 6.60 -12.47
CA ARG A 62 13.29 6.78 -13.53
C ARG A 62 12.48 5.50 -13.69
N VAL A 63 11.16 5.61 -13.63
CA VAL A 63 10.27 4.43 -13.57
C VAL A 63 9.87 3.90 -14.94
N ALA A 64 9.75 4.77 -15.95
CA ALA A 64 9.34 4.37 -17.29
C ALA A 64 10.27 3.31 -17.92
N PRO A 65 11.61 3.40 -17.85
CA PRO A 65 12.49 2.36 -18.37
C PRO A 65 12.33 1.00 -17.67
N LEU A 66 12.08 1.00 -16.35
CA LEU A 66 11.87 -0.23 -15.58
C LEU A 66 10.57 -0.93 -16.01
N ILE A 67 9.49 -0.15 -16.17
CA ILE A 67 8.21 -0.69 -16.62
C ILE A 67 8.33 -1.19 -18.06
N ALA A 68 8.95 -0.44 -18.96
CA ALA A 68 9.13 -0.86 -20.35
C ALA A 68 10.00 -2.13 -20.49
N ALA A 69 11.01 -2.31 -19.62
CA ALA A 69 11.79 -3.54 -19.58
C ALA A 69 10.96 -4.76 -19.16
N ALA A 70 10.04 -4.59 -18.20
CA ALA A 70 9.15 -5.66 -17.74
C ALA A 70 7.91 -5.87 -18.62
N ARG A 71 7.46 -4.81 -19.29
CA ARG A 71 6.26 -4.72 -20.13
C ARG A 71 6.56 -3.91 -21.39
N PRO A 72 7.27 -4.51 -22.37
CA PRO A 72 7.64 -3.81 -23.61
C PRO A 72 6.44 -3.31 -24.41
N ASP A 73 5.28 -3.96 -24.26
CA ASP A 73 4.01 -3.58 -24.88
C ASP A 73 3.52 -2.19 -24.43
N LEU A 74 3.93 -1.73 -23.25
CA LEU A 74 3.57 -0.41 -22.72
C LEU A 74 4.56 0.70 -23.11
N ALA A 75 5.63 0.39 -23.85
CA ALA A 75 6.69 1.37 -24.14
C ALA A 75 6.17 2.63 -24.85
N GLY A 76 5.21 2.48 -25.77
CA GLY A 76 4.57 3.61 -26.46
C GLY A 76 3.75 4.51 -25.53
N GLU A 77 3.06 3.92 -24.55
CA GLU A 77 2.23 4.64 -23.56
C GLU A 77 3.05 5.40 -22.51
N LEU A 78 4.34 5.07 -22.41
CA LEU A 78 5.30 5.67 -21.48
C LEU A 78 6.16 6.75 -22.13
N ALA A 79 5.98 7.03 -23.43
CA ALA A 79 6.85 7.95 -24.19
C ALA A 79 6.90 9.36 -23.59
N ASP A 80 5.80 9.84 -23.02
CA ASP A 80 5.65 11.14 -22.36
C ASP A 80 5.98 11.13 -20.85
N LYS A 81 6.38 9.98 -20.29
CA LYS A 81 6.57 9.76 -18.84
C LYS A 81 8.02 9.45 -18.46
N GLN A 82 8.97 9.78 -19.33
CA GLN A 82 10.39 9.42 -19.16
C GLN A 82 11.07 10.11 -17.96
N ASP A 83 10.55 11.27 -17.54
CA ASP A 83 11.08 12.05 -16.41
C ASP A 83 10.37 11.75 -15.08
N ILE A 84 9.44 10.79 -15.05
CA ILE A 84 8.84 10.35 -13.78
C ILE A 84 9.87 9.51 -13.01
N GLU A 85 10.23 10.00 -11.82
CA GLU A 85 11.06 9.31 -10.85
C GLU A 85 10.20 8.66 -9.78
N LEU A 86 10.74 7.65 -9.10
CA LEU A 86 10.01 6.88 -8.08
C LEU A 86 9.38 7.76 -7.00
N ARG A 87 10.07 8.84 -6.58
CA ARG A 87 9.53 9.78 -5.58
C ARG A 87 8.28 10.55 -6.01
N HIS A 88 7.93 10.53 -7.30
CA HIS A 88 6.71 11.17 -7.79
C HIS A 88 5.48 10.25 -7.69
N LEU A 89 5.68 8.97 -7.34
CA LEU A 89 4.63 7.95 -7.24
C LEU A 89 4.06 7.81 -5.82
#